data_AF-A0A3B0UT49-F1
#
_entry.id   AF-A0A3B0UT49-F1
#
_cell.length_a   1.000
_cell.length_b   1.000
_cell.length_c   1.000
_cell.angle_alpha   90.00
_cell.angle_beta   90.00
_cell.angle_gamma   90.00
#
_symmetry.space_group_name_H-M   'P 1'
#
loop_
_entity.id
_entity.type
_entity.pdbx_description
1 polymer ?
#
loop_
_entity_poly.entity_id
_entity_poly.type
_entity_poly.pdbx_seq_one_letter_code
_entity_poly.pdbx_strand_id
1 'polypeptide(L)'
;MGLETGDWVEVSSRRGAISLRLLVTERSLPKTIFIPFHFAEAAANLLTLDRVDSRAKIPDYKNTAVAIQKTTAPEGWDEGYEKPLLDRGAIKDPVQIH
;
A
#
# COMPACT_ATOMS: atom_id res chain seq x y z
N MET A 1 -15.08 -0.37 6.31
CA MET A 1 -14.36 0.89 6.02
C MET A 1 -14.90 1.65 4.81
N GLY A 2 -15.91 1.17 4.05
CA GLY A 2 -16.51 1.97 2.96
C GLY A 2 -15.52 2.45 1.90
N LEU A 3 -14.39 1.74 1.76
CA LEU A 3 -13.34 2.04 0.79
C LEU A 3 -13.52 1.12 -0.41
N GLU A 4 -13.30 1.65 -1.59
CA GLU A 4 -13.48 0.94 -2.86
C GLU A 4 -12.15 0.87 -3.62
N THR A 5 -12.05 -0.09 -4.53
CA THR A 5 -10.91 -0.17 -5.45
C THR A 5 -10.80 1.13 -6.24
N GLY A 6 -9.59 1.68 -6.29
CA GLY A 6 -9.31 2.95 -6.91
C GLY A 6 -9.41 4.13 -5.93
N ASP A 7 -9.91 3.98 -4.71
CA ASP A 7 -9.87 5.10 -3.76
C ASP A 7 -8.43 5.55 -3.48
N TRP A 8 -8.27 6.86 -3.32
CA TRP A 8 -7.07 7.44 -2.73
C TRP A 8 -7.11 7.22 -1.23
N VAL A 9 -6.03 6.66 -0.69
CA VAL A 9 -5.87 6.46 0.75
C VAL A 9 -4.51 6.96 1.22
N GLU A 10 -4.51 7.54 2.41
CA GLU A 10 -3.30 7.73 3.20
C GLU A 10 -3.11 6.52 4.11
N VAL A 11 -1.94 5.91 4.05
CA VAL A 11 -1.52 4.85 4.97
C VAL A 11 -0.44 5.42 5.86
N SER A 12 -0.69 5.42 7.17
CA SER A 12 0.22 5.99 8.15
C SER A 12 0.68 4.95 9.17
N SER A 13 1.93 5.08 9.60
CA SER A 13 2.52 4.34 10.71
C SER A 13 3.16 5.34 11.68
N ARG A 14 3.70 4.85 12.79
CA ARG A 14 4.49 5.69 13.70
C ARG A 14 5.73 6.34 13.06
N ARG A 15 6.18 5.89 11.88
CA ARG A 15 7.37 6.43 11.19
C ARG A 15 7.05 7.48 10.15
N GLY A 16 5.83 7.51 9.63
CA GLY A 16 5.45 8.40 8.55
C GLY A 16 4.16 7.97 7.89
N ALA A 17 3.84 8.61 6.78
CA ALA A 17 2.67 8.34 5.97
C ALA A 17 3.02 8.32 4.49
N ILE A 18 2.26 7.56 3.71
CA ILE A 18 2.32 7.53 2.25
C ILE A 18 0.90 7.59 1.67
N SER A 19 0.77 8.20 0.51
CA SER A 19 -0.49 8.25 -0.25
C SER A 19 -0.44 7.29 -1.42
N LEU A 20 -1.46 6.45 -1.58
CA LEU A 20 -1.53 5.44 -2.63
C LEU A 20 -2.97 5.14 -3.05
N ARG A 21 -3.12 4.45 -4.19
CA ARG A 21 -4.42 3.93 -4.65
C ARG A 21 -4.69 2.56 -4.01
N LEU A 22 -5.91 2.39 -3.48
CA LEU A 22 -6.36 1.15 -2.87
C LEU A 22 -6.79 0.13 -3.94
N LEU A 23 -6.46 -1.13 -3.72
CA LEU A 23 -7.07 -2.25 -4.40
C LEU A 23 -7.70 -3.19 -3.37
N VAL A 24 -9.02 -3.35 -3.43
CA VAL A 24 -9.75 -4.32 -2.62
C VAL A 24 -9.68 -5.68 -3.31
N THR A 25 -9.16 -6.69 -2.61
CA THR A 25 -9.03 -8.07 -3.13
C THR A 25 -9.23 -9.08 -1.99
N GLU A 26 -9.55 -10.32 -2.36
CA GLU A 26 -9.59 -11.46 -1.42
C GLU A 26 -8.21 -12.12 -1.19
N ARG A 27 -7.16 -11.64 -1.85
CA ARG A 27 -5.81 -12.23 -1.77
C ARG A 27 -5.12 -11.96 -0.43
N SER A 28 -5.47 -10.86 0.22
CA SER A 28 -4.91 -10.48 1.53
C SER A 28 -5.79 -11.02 2.64
N LEU A 29 -5.17 -11.53 3.71
CA LEU A 29 -5.90 -11.98 4.89
C LEU A 29 -6.67 -10.82 5.51
N PRO A 30 -7.83 -11.08 6.15
CA PRO A 30 -8.57 -10.04 6.86
C PRO A 30 -7.66 -9.25 7.82
N LYS A 31 -7.81 -7.92 7.82
CA LYS A 31 -7.01 -6.97 8.63
C LYS A 31 -5.51 -6.90 8.27
N THR A 32 -5.13 -7.39 7.10
CA THR A 32 -3.78 -7.20 6.56
C THR A 32 -3.83 -6.43 5.25
N ILE A 33 -2.77 -5.69 4.94
CA ILE A 33 -2.59 -5.04 3.65
C ILE A 33 -1.25 -5.43 3.08
N PHE A 34 -1.15 -5.38 1.75
CA PHE A 34 0.08 -5.59 1.02
C PHE A 34 0.44 -4.30 0.27
N ILE A 35 1.67 -3.83 0.43
CA ILE A 35 2.20 -2.66 -0.27
C ILE A 35 3.53 -3.05 -0.93
N PRO A 36 3.63 -2.99 -2.28
CA PRO A 36 4.89 -3.23 -2.97
C PRO A 36 5.88 -2.08 -2.73
N PHE A 37 7.18 -2.38 -2.69
CA PHE A 37 8.23 -1.40 -2.39
C PHE A 37 8.89 -0.78 -3.64
N HIS A 38 8.41 -1.10 -4.84
CA HIS A 38 9.02 -0.67 -6.10
C HIS A 38 8.64 0.75 -6.55
N PHE A 39 7.68 1.39 -5.86
CA PHE A 39 7.18 2.73 -6.18
C PHE A 39 7.86 3.77 -5.28
N ALA A 40 8.64 4.66 -5.88
CA ALA A 40 9.38 5.68 -5.13
C ALA A 40 8.45 6.76 -4.55
N GLU A 41 7.39 7.09 -5.28
CA GLU A 41 6.34 8.04 -4.92
C GLU A 41 5.53 7.60 -3.69
N ALA A 42 5.46 6.29 -3.43
CA ALA A 42 4.76 5.69 -2.31
C ALA A 42 5.66 4.65 -1.62
N ALA A 43 6.87 5.07 -1.24
CA ALA A 43 7.88 4.18 -0.70
C ALA A 43 7.42 3.51 0.61
N ALA A 44 7.08 2.22 0.54
CA ALA A 44 6.64 1.42 1.70
C ALA A 44 7.64 1.46 2.88
N ASN A 45 8.92 1.64 2.59
CA ASN A 45 9.99 1.73 3.60
C ASN A 45 9.90 2.97 4.50
N LEU A 46 9.09 3.97 4.13
CA LEU A 46 8.76 5.09 5.02
C LEU A 46 7.86 4.64 6.19
N LEU A 47 7.12 3.54 6.01
CA LEU A 47 6.24 2.98 7.03
C LEU A 47 6.94 1.94 7.92
N THR A 48 7.81 1.10 7.33
CA THR A 48 8.38 -0.10 7.97
C THR A 48 9.35 0.21 9.09
N LEU A 49 9.48 -0.63 10.12
CA LEU A 49 10.33 -0.29 11.27
C LEU A 49 11.81 -0.41 10.95
N ASP A 50 12.61 0.53 11.45
CA ASP A 50 14.08 0.38 11.53
C ASP A 50 14.44 -0.50 12.74
N ARG A 51 13.86 -1.70 12.77
CA ARG A 51 14.19 -2.73 13.77
C ARG A 51 14.91 -3.85 13.06
N VAL A 52 16.10 -4.15 13.57
CA VAL A 52 16.94 -5.22 13.09
C VAL A 52 16.91 -6.35 14.11
N ASP A 53 16.69 -7.58 13.64
CA ASP A 53 16.78 -8.76 14.51
C ASP A 53 18.17 -8.85 15.13
N SER A 54 18.22 -8.96 16.45
CA SER A 54 19.49 -8.91 17.20
C SER A 54 20.45 -10.05 16.87
N ARG A 55 19.93 -11.20 16.40
CA ARG A 55 20.68 -12.41 16.07
C ARG A 55 20.96 -12.52 14.56
N ALA A 56 19.93 -12.40 13.73
CA ALA A 56 20.01 -12.60 12.28
C ALA A 56 20.42 -11.35 11.51
N LYS A 57 20.38 -10.16 12.13
CA LYS A 57 20.67 -8.85 11.51
C LYS A 57 19.81 -8.51 10.29
N ILE A 58 18.61 -9.10 10.21
CA ILE A 58 17.64 -8.85 9.14
C ILE A 58 16.63 -7.78 9.63
N PRO A 59 16.27 -6.79 8.80
CA PRO A 59 15.24 -5.81 9.15
C PRO A 59 13.83 -6.40 9.16
N ASP A 60 12.99 -5.90 10.07
CA ASP A 60 11.57 -6.28 10.16
C ASP A 60 10.72 -5.54 9.10
N TYR A 61 10.72 -6.05 7.88
CA TYR A 61 9.93 -5.49 6.78
C TYR A 61 8.49 -5.99 6.71
N LYS A 62 8.16 -7.08 7.43
CA LYS A 62 6.89 -7.81 7.22
C LYS A 62 5.84 -7.51 8.27
N ASN A 63 6.18 -6.78 9.32
CA ASN A 63 5.23 -6.43 10.38
C ASN A 63 5.30 -4.94 10.71
N THR A 64 4.23 -4.20 10.42
CA THR A 64 4.09 -2.80 10.79
C THR A 64 2.62 -2.49 11.00
N ALA A 65 2.29 -1.98 12.19
CA ALA A 65 0.96 -1.48 12.47
C ALA A 65 0.74 -0.17 11.70
N VAL A 66 -0.37 -0.11 10.96
CA VAL A 66 -0.73 1.02 10.11
C VAL A 66 -2.19 1.42 10.33
N ALA A 67 -2.49 2.69 10.10
CA ALA A 67 -3.84 3.23 9.95
C ALA A 67 -4.09 3.59 8.48
N ILE A 68 -5.34 3.49 8.04
CA ILE A 68 -5.75 3.79 6.66
C ILE A 68 -6.89 4.80 6.72
N GLN A 69 -6.76 5.89 5.97
CA GLN A 69 -7.77 6.94 5.86
C GLN A 69 -8.03 7.28 4.39
N LYS A 70 -9.30 7.50 4.02
CA LYS A 70 -9.65 7.98 2.67
C LYS A 70 -9.13 9.41 2.50
N THR A 71 -8.55 9.70 1.34
CA THR A 71 -8.01 11.02 1.01
C THR A 71 -8.29 11.36 -0.47
N THR A 72 -7.84 12.54 -0.92
CA THR A 72 -7.84 12.95 -2.32
C THR A 72 -6.50 12.64 -2.98
N ALA A 73 -6.39 12.83 -4.29
CA ALA A 73 -5.10 12.72 -4.97
C ALA A 73 -4.08 13.69 -4.34
N PRO A 74 -2.83 13.27 -4.11
CA PRO A 74 -1.77 14.17 -3.66
C PRO A 74 -1.39 15.17 -4.76
N GLU A 75 -0.90 16.35 -4.36
CA GLU A 75 -0.37 17.34 -5.31
C GLU A 75 0.86 16.80 -6.06
N GLY A 76 0.97 17.11 -7.36
CA GLY A 76 2.10 16.64 -8.18
C GLY A 76 2.03 15.17 -8.59
N TRP A 77 0.85 14.54 -8.46
CA TRP A 77 0.61 13.19 -8.98
C TRP A 77 0.76 13.14 -10.51
N ASP A 78 1.48 12.16 -11.02
CA ASP A 78 1.73 11.97 -12.45
C ASP A 78 0.51 11.34 -13.15
N GLU A 79 -0.04 12.03 -14.15
CA GLU A 79 -1.14 11.59 -15.03
C GLU A 79 -0.86 10.23 -15.70
N GLY A 80 0.43 9.84 -15.87
CA GLY A 80 0.85 8.53 -16.37
C GLY A 80 0.30 7.35 -15.55
N TYR A 81 -0.15 7.62 -14.33
CA TYR A 81 -0.82 6.71 -13.43
C TYR A 81 -2.32 7.01 -13.26
N GLU A 82 -3.03 7.34 -14.34
CA GLU A 82 -4.50 7.32 -14.39
C GLU A 82 -5.08 5.97 -14.83
N LYS A 83 -4.27 5.11 -15.46
CA LYS A 83 -4.74 3.78 -15.90
C LYS A 83 -5.32 3.01 -14.70
N PRO A 84 -6.52 2.41 -14.81
CA PRO A 84 -7.08 1.58 -13.75
C PRO A 84 -6.05 0.56 -13.25
N LEU A 85 -6.02 0.31 -11.94
CA LEU A 85 -5.04 -0.61 -11.32
C LEU A 85 -5.06 -2.01 -11.97
N LEU A 86 -6.24 -2.42 -12.46
CA LEU A 86 -6.47 -3.67 -13.16
C LEU A 86 -5.77 -3.74 -14.53
N ASP A 87 -5.54 -2.59 -15.18
CA ASP A 87 -4.99 -2.50 -16.52
C ASP A 87 -3.46 -2.30 -16.52
N ARG A 88 -2.83 -2.15 -15.34
CA ARG A 88 -1.39 -1.87 -15.21
C ARG A 88 -0.50 -3.11 -15.27
N GLY A 89 -1.04 -4.31 -15.50
CA GLY A 89 -0.26 -5.54 -15.61
C GLY A 89 0.44 -5.99 -14.31
N ALA A 90 0.31 -5.24 -13.22
CA ALA A 90 0.85 -5.59 -11.91
C ALA A 90 0.10 -6.79 -11.27
N ILE A 91 -1.12 -7.07 -11.73
CA ILE A 91 -1.98 -8.13 -11.21
C ILE A 91 -2.62 -8.86 -12.39
N LYS A 92 -2.10 -10.04 -12.70
CA LYS A 92 -2.54 -10.85 -13.85
C LYS A 92 -3.97 -11.38 -13.75
N ASP A 93 -4.57 -11.41 -12.56
CA ASP A 93 -5.95 -11.88 -12.33
C ASP A 93 -6.56 -11.14 -11.13
N PRO A 94 -7.40 -10.11 -11.30
CA PRO A 94 -8.24 -9.66 -10.19
C PRO A 94 -9.11 -10.84 -9.76
N VAL A 95 -8.97 -11.28 -8.51
CA VAL A 95 -9.91 -12.27 -7.96
C VAL A 95 -11.28 -11.61 -8.02
N GLN A 96 -12.16 -12.16 -8.86
CA GLN A 96 -13.52 -11.65 -9.00
C GLN A 96 -14.21 -11.79 -7.65
N ILE A 97 -14.65 -10.66 -7.11
CA ILE A 97 -15.48 -10.63 -5.91
C ILE A 97 -16.85 -11.16 -6.36
N HIS A 98 -17.28 -12.29 -5.80
CA HIS A 98 -18.65 -12.81 -5.97
C HIS A 98 -19.61 -12.14 -4.99
#